data_AF-A0A1Y5IEX6-F1
#
_entry.id   AF-A0A1Y5IEX6-F1
#
_cell.length_a   1.000
_cell.length_b   1.000
_cell.length_c   1.000
_cell.angle_alpha   90.00
_cell.angle_beta   90.00
_cell.angle_gamma   90.00
#
_symmetry.space_group_name_H-M   'P 1'
#
loop_
_entity.id
_entity.type
_entity.pdbx_description
1 polymer ?
#
loop_
_entity_poly.entity_id
_entity_poly.type
_entity_poly.pdbx_seq_one_letter_code
_entity_poly.pdbx_strand_id
1 'polypeptide(L)'
;MAARDVITDAVSYAGRHASTCGYCASTTNTSVADGAIAHRLTTAVYNDLIEDGWRRSGRYVYKPVIGTTCCATHVIRLRCVEFTLSKSQRKVMRRIARTTARTSEDEDDGSGTAAANERLEITTARSSFVREEYELYERYQTSVHGDAPEDVSVASYRRFLVDSPFDDEPPGPGTPSTGFGAFHQQYRIGGKLVAVGVVDILPKGLSSKYFFWDPDYARLSLGKVSALKEIAFVLEEQRRGARGFDFYYMGYYIHDCPKMRYKAEYAPSEIRCSTTRRWVHVDDEDVRRRLDVGEHRLLSDEPALERAMCPVEDSLVGVSMRGHLIGVCALREFPSLAKSLVLFGNLNYRDVVNYVTEEQTEWCNSAGTSALRIVNVIAVERASRGELEDDDTENEGSEDDEMY
;
A
#
# COMPACT_ATOMS: atom_id res chain seq x y z
N MET A 1 38.40 -2.71 1.22
CA MET A 1 37.40 -3.04 2.26
C MET A 1 36.18 -2.14 2.05
N ALA A 2 35.50 -2.29 0.90
CA ALA A 2 34.19 -1.66 0.71
C ALA A 2 33.20 -2.53 1.47
N ALA A 3 32.36 -1.90 2.30
CA ALA A 3 31.31 -2.56 3.05
C ALA A 3 30.57 -3.51 2.10
N ARG A 4 30.37 -4.76 2.53
CA ARG A 4 29.38 -5.64 1.91
C ARG A 4 28.10 -4.81 1.86
N ASP A 5 27.64 -4.41 0.67
CA ASP A 5 26.31 -3.86 0.50
C ASP A 5 25.37 -4.93 1.03
N VAL A 6 24.94 -4.75 2.28
CA VAL A 6 23.99 -5.66 2.92
C VAL A 6 22.74 -5.47 2.11
N ILE A 7 22.40 -6.44 1.27
CA ILE A 7 21.15 -6.39 0.53
C ILE A 7 20.03 -6.29 1.55
N THR A 8 19.33 -5.16 1.55
CA THR A 8 18.37 -4.83 2.60
C THR A 8 16.96 -5.28 2.26
N ASP A 9 16.65 -5.39 0.98
CA ASP A 9 15.31 -5.59 0.47
C ASP A 9 15.14 -7.01 -0.05
N ALA A 10 14.12 -7.70 0.44
CA ALA A 10 13.85 -9.09 0.10
C ALA A 10 12.35 -9.35 0.03
N VAL A 11 11.94 -10.05 -1.02
CA VAL A 11 10.56 -10.53 -1.22
C VAL A 11 10.59 -12.01 -1.56
N SER A 12 9.47 -12.70 -1.38
CA SER A 12 9.18 -13.94 -2.11
C SER A 12 8.04 -13.66 -3.08
N TYR A 13 8.32 -13.74 -4.37
CA TYR A 13 7.26 -13.61 -5.38
C TYR A 13 6.23 -14.75 -5.20
N ALA A 14 4.96 -14.37 -5.25
CA ALA A 14 3.84 -15.29 -5.03
C ALA A 14 3.05 -15.56 -6.32
N GLY A 15 3.55 -15.06 -7.47
CA GLY A 15 2.89 -15.26 -8.75
C GLY A 15 1.66 -14.38 -8.96
N ARG A 16 1.00 -14.66 -10.09
CA ARG A 16 -0.27 -14.04 -10.45
C ARG A 16 -1.43 -14.85 -9.88
N HIS A 17 -2.37 -14.16 -9.25
CA HIS A 17 -3.58 -14.76 -8.68
C HIS A 17 -4.82 -13.99 -9.14
N ALA A 18 -5.96 -14.68 -9.07
CA ALA A 18 -7.27 -14.11 -9.37
C ALA A 18 -8.19 -14.28 -8.15
N SER A 19 -8.91 -13.22 -7.79
CA SER A 19 -9.86 -13.19 -6.67
C SER A 19 -11.17 -12.53 -7.09
N THR A 20 -12.18 -12.58 -6.23
CA THR A 20 -13.37 -11.74 -6.34
C THR A 20 -13.01 -10.26 -6.35
N CYS A 21 -13.89 -9.44 -6.92
CA CYS A 21 -13.66 -8.00 -7.04
C CYS A 21 -14.64 -7.19 -6.19
N GLY A 22 -14.13 -6.57 -5.13
CA GLY A 22 -14.91 -5.67 -4.26
C GLY A 22 -15.38 -4.35 -4.89
N TYR A 23 -15.08 -4.09 -6.17
CA TYR A 23 -15.43 -2.83 -6.86
C TYR A 23 -16.62 -2.93 -7.81
N CYS A 24 -16.77 -4.05 -8.53
CA CYS A 24 -17.83 -4.25 -9.54
C CYS A 24 -18.86 -5.32 -9.16
N ALA A 25 -18.88 -5.76 -7.90
CA ALA A 25 -19.78 -6.80 -7.40
C ALA A 25 -19.70 -8.13 -8.17
N SER A 26 -18.56 -8.39 -8.82
CA SER A 26 -18.33 -9.68 -9.48
C SER A 26 -18.21 -10.78 -8.43
N THR A 27 -19.00 -11.84 -8.62
CA THR A 27 -19.00 -13.04 -7.78
C THR A 27 -18.03 -14.12 -8.27
N THR A 28 -17.22 -13.81 -9.29
CA THR A 28 -16.22 -14.71 -9.87
C THR A 28 -14.84 -14.08 -9.78
N ASN A 29 -13.80 -14.89 -9.95
CA ASN A 29 -12.40 -14.46 -9.81
C ASN A 29 -11.94 -13.60 -10.99
N THR A 30 -12.33 -12.32 -10.97
CA THR A 30 -12.07 -11.35 -12.05
C THR A 30 -11.12 -10.23 -11.66
N SER A 31 -10.75 -10.13 -10.38
CA SER A 31 -9.69 -9.25 -9.90
C SER A 31 -8.36 -9.98 -10.05
N VAL A 32 -7.48 -9.52 -10.95
CA VAL A 32 -6.21 -10.19 -11.25
C VAL A 32 -5.04 -9.31 -10.85
N ALA A 33 -4.13 -9.84 -10.04
CA ALA A 33 -2.95 -9.14 -9.56
C ALA A 33 -1.72 -10.06 -9.48
N ASP A 34 -0.54 -9.46 -9.65
CA ASP A 34 0.72 -10.10 -9.25
C ASP A 34 0.94 -9.83 -7.75
N GLY A 35 1.47 -10.81 -7.03
CA GLY A 35 1.67 -10.74 -5.57
C GLY A 35 3.09 -11.09 -5.13
N ALA A 36 3.52 -10.57 -3.99
CA ALA A 36 4.74 -10.99 -3.31
C ALA A 36 4.66 -10.77 -1.80
N ILE A 37 5.36 -11.59 -1.02
CA ILE A 37 5.54 -11.39 0.42
C ILE A 37 6.82 -10.62 0.65
N ALA A 38 6.71 -9.41 1.20
CA ALA A 38 7.85 -8.59 1.57
C ALA A 38 8.40 -8.99 2.95
N HIS A 39 9.54 -9.68 2.94
CA HIS A 39 10.30 -10.01 4.15
C HIS A 39 10.93 -8.75 4.75
N ARG A 40 11.43 -7.87 3.89
CA ARG A 40 11.97 -6.57 4.26
C ARG A 40 11.97 -5.64 3.05
N LEU A 41 11.60 -4.38 3.24
CA LEU A 41 11.70 -3.32 2.25
C LEU A 41 12.16 -2.03 2.93
N THR A 42 13.05 -1.31 2.31
CA THR A 42 13.30 0.10 2.59
C THR A 42 12.14 0.94 2.04
N THR A 43 11.86 2.06 2.69
CA THR A 43 10.80 2.96 2.24
C THR A 43 11.10 3.56 0.87
N ALA A 44 12.38 3.70 0.51
CA ALA A 44 12.81 4.12 -0.82
C ALA A 44 12.44 3.13 -1.91
N VAL A 45 12.72 1.84 -1.73
CA VAL A 45 12.35 0.80 -2.70
C VAL A 45 10.84 0.66 -2.80
N TYR A 46 10.12 0.72 -1.67
CA TYR A 46 8.66 0.70 -1.72
C TYR A 46 8.07 1.94 -2.39
N ASN A 47 8.69 3.12 -2.26
CA ASN A 47 8.27 4.31 -3.01
C ASN A 47 8.36 4.06 -4.53
N ASP A 48 9.41 3.40 -5.01
CA ASP A 48 9.54 3.06 -6.44
C ASP A 48 8.44 2.08 -6.87
N LEU A 49 8.15 1.07 -6.03
CA LEU A 49 7.08 0.11 -6.26
C LEU A 49 5.71 0.80 -6.38
N ILE A 50 5.36 1.72 -5.47
CA ILE A 50 4.04 2.38 -5.51
C ILE A 50 3.86 3.30 -6.72
N GLU A 51 4.95 3.86 -7.26
CA GLU A 51 4.92 4.65 -8.49
C GLU A 51 4.76 3.80 -9.75
N ASP A 52 5.11 2.51 -9.66
CA ASP A 52 4.94 1.51 -10.73
C ASP A 52 3.63 0.71 -10.63
N GLY A 53 2.79 0.98 -9.63
CA GLY A 53 1.48 0.34 -9.50
C GLY A 53 1.28 -0.56 -8.30
N TRP A 54 2.34 -0.88 -7.55
CA TRP A 54 2.25 -1.78 -6.41
C TRP A 54 1.61 -1.12 -5.19
N ARG A 55 0.94 -1.89 -4.35
CA ARG A 55 0.44 -1.50 -3.03
C ARG A 55 0.71 -2.60 -2.03
N ARG A 56 0.40 -2.36 -0.75
CA ARG A 56 0.61 -3.35 0.31
C ARG A 56 -0.54 -3.46 1.30
N SER A 57 -0.71 -4.68 1.79
CA SER A 57 -1.55 -5.08 2.92
C SER A 57 -0.64 -5.83 3.89
N GLY A 58 -0.30 -5.20 5.01
CA GLY A 58 0.79 -5.69 5.85
C GLY A 58 2.12 -5.85 5.09
N ARG A 59 2.64 -7.07 5.12
CA ARG A 59 3.82 -7.53 4.37
C ARG A 59 3.50 -8.00 2.95
N TYR A 60 2.23 -8.23 2.61
CA TYR A 60 1.87 -8.62 1.25
C TYR A 60 1.88 -7.40 0.34
N VAL A 61 2.64 -7.44 -0.75
CA VAL A 61 2.64 -6.43 -1.81
C VAL A 61 1.98 -6.98 -3.06
N TYR A 62 1.20 -6.15 -3.75
CA TYR A 62 0.41 -6.58 -4.90
C TYR A 62 0.30 -5.49 -5.96
N LYS A 63 0.15 -5.90 -7.21
CA LYS A 63 -0.04 -5.00 -8.37
C LYS A 63 -1.12 -5.57 -9.29
N PRO A 64 -2.29 -4.92 -9.37
CA PRO A 64 -3.32 -5.34 -10.31
C PRO A 64 -2.85 -5.23 -11.77
N VAL A 65 -3.27 -6.18 -12.59
CA VAL A 65 -2.87 -6.27 -14.00
C VAL A 65 -3.91 -5.58 -14.88
N ILE A 66 -3.67 -4.31 -15.20
CA ILE A 66 -4.57 -3.49 -16.02
C ILE A 66 -4.76 -4.13 -17.40
N GLY A 67 -6.01 -4.33 -17.80
CA GLY A 67 -6.41 -5.03 -19.03
C GLY A 67 -6.73 -6.51 -18.84
N THR A 68 -6.44 -7.07 -17.67
CA THR A 68 -6.86 -8.41 -17.26
C THR A 68 -7.84 -8.35 -16.10
N THR A 69 -7.57 -7.50 -15.09
CA THR A 69 -8.51 -7.24 -14.00
C THR A 69 -9.77 -6.52 -14.50
N CYS A 70 -10.93 -6.85 -13.95
CA CYS A 70 -12.23 -6.28 -14.35
C CYS A 70 -12.38 -4.78 -14.03
N CYS A 71 -11.69 -4.30 -12.99
CA CYS A 71 -11.70 -2.88 -12.61
C CYS A 71 -10.30 -2.30 -12.74
N ALA A 72 -10.09 -1.47 -13.77
CA ALA A 72 -8.79 -0.89 -14.01
C ALA A 72 -8.37 0.06 -12.87
N THR A 73 -7.34 -0.34 -12.13
CA THR A 73 -6.79 0.42 -11.01
C THR A 73 -5.60 1.26 -11.45
N HIS A 74 -5.76 2.57 -11.44
CA HIS A 74 -4.67 3.50 -11.70
C HIS A 74 -4.10 4.01 -10.38
N VAL A 75 -2.77 4.07 -10.26
CA VAL A 75 -2.18 4.83 -9.15
C VAL A 75 -2.53 6.29 -9.33
N ILE A 76 -3.05 6.92 -8.28
CA ILE A 76 -3.34 8.36 -8.23
C ILE A 76 -2.48 9.05 -7.17
N ARG A 77 -1.96 10.22 -7.52
CA ARG A 77 -1.26 11.10 -6.59
C ARG A 77 -1.67 12.55 -6.80
N LEU A 78 -1.54 13.34 -5.75
CA LEU A 78 -1.70 14.79 -5.75
C LEU A 78 -0.36 15.41 -5.35
N ARG A 79 0.12 16.39 -6.11
CA ARG A 79 1.21 17.24 -5.67
C ARG A 79 0.67 18.31 -4.72
N CYS A 80 1.03 18.21 -3.44
CA CYS A 80 0.33 18.95 -2.37
C CYS A 80 0.48 20.46 -2.50
N VAL A 81 1.60 20.96 -3.04
CA VAL A 81 1.84 22.40 -3.24
C VAL A 81 0.91 23.04 -4.27
N GLU A 82 0.31 22.25 -5.16
CA GLU A 82 -0.63 22.73 -6.19
C GLU A 82 -2.09 22.59 -5.75
N PHE A 83 -2.33 21.95 -4.61
CA PHE A 83 -3.68 21.66 -4.12
C PHE A 83 -4.48 22.92 -3.81
N THR A 84 -5.71 22.97 -4.31
CA THR A 84 -6.67 24.03 -3.97
C THR A 84 -7.96 23.46 -3.38
N LEU A 85 -8.36 24.01 -2.23
CA LEU A 85 -9.60 23.62 -1.57
C LEU A 85 -10.84 23.92 -2.41
N SER A 86 -11.65 22.89 -2.68
CA SER A 86 -12.98 23.02 -3.27
C SER A 86 -14.02 23.56 -2.29
N LYS A 87 -15.18 24.00 -2.80
CA LYS A 87 -16.31 24.46 -1.95
C LYS A 87 -16.77 23.37 -0.98
N SER A 88 -16.80 22.09 -1.41
CA SER A 88 -17.25 20.97 -0.59
C SER A 88 -16.24 20.65 0.52
N GLN A 89 -14.94 20.69 0.22
CA GLN A 89 -13.86 20.50 1.20
C GLN A 89 -13.86 21.62 2.25
N ARG A 90 -14.02 22.89 1.85
CA ARG A 90 -14.18 24.02 2.80
C ARG A 90 -15.39 23.84 3.72
N LYS A 91 -16.51 23.34 3.21
CA LYS A 91 -17.72 23.08 4.00
C LYS A 91 -17.46 22.03 5.09
N VAL A 92 -16.73 20.96 4.78
CA VAL A 92 -16.34 19.93 5.76
C VAL A 92 -15.41 20.51 6.83
N MET A 93 -14.39 21.27 6.44
CA MET A 93 -13.50 21.93 7.42
C MET A 93 -14.23 22.88 8.37
N ARG A 94 -15.23 23.62 7.88
CA ARG A 94 -16.10 24.45 8.74
C ARG A 94 -17.02 23.63 9.63
N ARG A 95 -17.46 22.44 9.20
CA ARG A 95 -18.31 21.55 10.00
C ARG A 95 -17.54 20.99 11.20
N ILE A 96 -16.31 20.52 10.98
CA ILE A 96 -15.48 20.00 12.07
C ILE A 96 -15.07 21.12 13.03
N ALA A 97 -14.69 22.30 12.52
CA ALA A 97 -14.39 23.46 13.35
C ALA A 97 -15.58 23.89 14.24
N ARG A 98 -16.82 23.88 13.71
CA ARG A 98 -18.01 24.19 14.52
C ARG A 98 -18.34 23.10 15.53
N THR A 99 -18.15 21.83 15.19
CA THR A 99 -18.45 20.72 16.11
C THR A 99 -17.51 20.77 17.31
N THR A 100 -16.24 21.09 17.06
CA THR A 100 -15.20 21.19 18.08
C THR A 100 -15.21 22.49 18.90
N ALA A 101 -16.06 23.46 18.52
CA ALA A 101 -16.22 24.74 19.21
C ALA A 101 -17.55 24.89 19.96
N ARG A 102 -18.57 24.07 19.66
CA ARG A 102 -19.93 24.23 20.23
C ARG A 102 -20.12 23.61 21.61
N THR A 103 -19.21 22.75 22.05
CA THR A 103 -19.29 22.10 23.37
C THR A 103 -18.81 23.00 24.51
N SER A 104 -18.38 24.24 24.24
CA SER A 104 -18.06 25.23 25.28
C SER A 104 -19.21 26.18 25.63
N GLU A 105 -20.36 26.13 24.94
CA GLU A 105 -21.47 27.09 25.14
C GLU A 105 -22.73 26.49 25.79
N ASP A 106 -22.79 25.16 25.99
CA ASP A 106 -23.97 24.46 26.54
C ASP A 106 -23.78 23.96 28.00
N GLU A 107 -22.69 24.34 28.68
CA GLU A 107 -22.46 24.09 30.13
C GLU A 107 -22.27 25.41 30.89
N ASP A 108 -23.37 26.15 31.11
CA ASP A 108 -23.48 27.15 32.17
C ASP A 108 -24.27 26.51 33.33
N ASP A 109 -23.60 25.66 34.11
CA ASP A 109 -23.99 25.42 35.50
C ASP A 109 -22.73 25.42 36.36
N GLY A 110 -22.67 26.38 37.29
CA GLY A 110 -21.44 26.83 37.92
C GLY A 110 -20.80 25.77 38.81
N SER A 111 -19.83 25.04 38.26
CA SER A 111 -18.72 24.48 39.04
C SER A 111 -17.46 24.44 38.18
N GLY A 112 -16.44 25.16 38.61
CA GLY A 112 -15.21 25.38 37.85
C GLY A 112 -14.36 24.11 37.74
N THR A 113 -14.49 23.42 36.61
CA THR A 113 -13.41 22.68 35.98
C THR A 113 -13.33 23.17 34.54
N ALA A 114 -12.18 23.68 34.12
CA ALA A 114 -11.98 24.20 32.77
C ALA A 114 -12.34 23.11 31.74
N ALA A 115 -13.51 23.23 31.11
CA ALA A 115 -13.95 22.33 30.05
C ALA A 115 -12.88 22.38 28.94
N ALA A 116 -12.22 21.25 28.74
CA ALA A 116 -11.18 21.11 27.74
C ALA A 116 -11.79 21.41 26.36
N ASN A 117 -11.23 22.41 25.68
CA ASN A 117 -11.62 22.80 24.33
C ASN A 117 -11.59 21.53 23.44
N GLU A 118 -12.74 21.02 22.99
CA GLU A 118 -12.86 19.74 22.26
C GLU A 118 -12.35 19.84 20.82
N ARG A 119 -11.13 20.36 20.63
CA ARG A 119 -10.49 20.49 19.34
C ARG A 119 -10.26 19.11 18.72
N LEU A 120 -10.32 19.04 17.39
CA LEU A 120 -9.80 17.87 16.68
C LEU A 120 -8.28 17.83 16.86
N GLU A 121 -7.82 16.80 17.54
CA GLU A 121 -6.41 16.47 17.73
C GLU A 121 -6.02 15.33 16.81
N ILE A 122 -4.81 15.40 16.25
CA ILE A 122 -4.26 14.34 15.42
C ILE A 122 -2.87 14.04 15.92
N THR A 123 -2.63 12.79 16.29
CA THR A 123 -1.31 12.29 16.66
C THR A 123 -0.86 11.23 15.66
N THR A 124 0.42 11.24 15.30
CA THR A 124 1.01 10.25 14.39
C THR A 124 2.01 9.42 15.16
N ALA A 125 1.79 8.11 15.21
CA ALA A 125 2.66 7.15 15.90
C ALA A 125 3.08 6.03 14.95
N ARG A 126 4.24 5.41 15.21
CA ARG A 126 4.68 4.24 14.43
C ARG A 126 3.64 3.13 14.54
N SER A 127 3.46 2.42 13.43
CA SER A 127 2.53 1.29 13.34
C SER A 127 2.81 0.29 14.46
N SER A 128 1.85 0.12 15.35
CA SER A 128 1.91 -0.79 16.47
C SER A 128 0.50 -1.17 16.87
N PHE A 129 0.34 -2.32 17.53
CA PHE A 129 -0.98 -2.73 17.98
C PHE A 129 -1.43 -1.86 19.16
N VAL A 130 -2.47 -1.07 18.96
CA VAL A 130 -3.18 -0.33 20.01
C VAL A 130 -4.58 -0.89 20.13
N ARG A 131 -4.96 -1.29 21.35
CA ARG A 131 -6.25 -1.96 21.60
C ARG A 131 -7.45 -1.09 21.24
N GLU A 132 -7.43 0.18 21.63
CA GLU A 132 -8.50 1.14 21.32
C GLU A 132 -8.70 1.33 19.81
N GLU A 133 -7.62 1.25 19.02
CA GLU A 133 -7.73 1.31 17.56
C GLU A 133 -8.36 0.05 16.98
N TYR A 134 -8.04 -1.12 17.52
CA TYR A 134 -8.66 -2.38 17.12
C TYR A 134 -10.16 -2.40 17.48
N GLU A 135 -10.55 -1.95 18.67
CA GLU A 135 -11.97 -1.86 19.07
C GLU A 135 -12.76 -0.93 18.13
N LEU A 136 -12.15 0.19 17.70
CA LEU A 136 -12.74 1.07 16.70
C LEU A 136 -12.83 0.41 15.32
N TYR A 137 -11.79 -0.33 14.91
CA TYR A 137 -11.77 -1.08 13.65
C TYR A 137 -12.86 -2.16 13.61
N GLU A 138 -13.00 -2.95 14.67
CA GLU A 138 -14.04 -3.98 14.80
C GLU A 138 -15.44 -3.38 14.64
N ARG A 139 -15.71 -2.28 15.37
CA ARG A 139 -16.98 -1.55 15.23
C ARG A 139 -17.18 -1.02 13.82
N TYR A 140 -16.14 -0.50 13.18
CA TYR A 140 -16.22 0.01 11.82
C TYR A 140 -16.52 -1.11 10.81
N GLN A 141 -15.82 -2.24 10.88
CA GLN A 141 -16.03 -3.39 9.99
C GLN A 141 -17.46 -3.94 10.11
N THR A 142 -17.89 -4.24 11.33
CA THR A 142 -19.22 -4.81 11.59
C THR A 142 -20.37 -3.87 11.18
N SER A 143 -20.23 -2.56 11.41
CA SER A 143 -21.32 -1.61 11.14
C SER A 143 -21.33 -1.00 9.73
N VAL A 144 -20.16 -0.81 9.11
CA VAL A 144 -20.03 -0.15 7.81
C VAL A 144 -19.88 -1.16 6.68
N HIS A 145 -19.16 -2.27 6.93
CA HIS A 145 -18.92 -3.31 5.95
C HIS A 145 -19.81 -4.54 6.12
N GLY A 146 -20.33 -4.78 7.33
CA GLY A 146 -21.27 -5.88 7.60
C GLY A 146 -20.60 -7.21 7.88
N ASP A 147 -19.30 -7.20 8.21
CA ASP A 147 -18.53 -8.40 8.56
C ASP A 147 -19.10 -9.09 9.79
N ALA A 148 -19.00 -10.41 9.83
CA ALA A 148 -19.29 -11.12 11.06
C ALA A 148 -18.17 -10.80 12.08
N PRO A 149 -18.52 -10.52 13.35
CA PRO A 149 -17.52 -10.19 14.38
C PRO A 149 -16.39 -11.23 14.51
N GLU A 150 -16.70 -12.49 14.29
CA GLU A 150 -15.78 -13.62 14.26
C GLU A 150 -14.66 -13.47 13.21
N ASP A 151 -14.95 -12.85 12.07
CA ASP A 151 -14.00 -12.65 10.95
C ASP A 151 -13.03 -11.50 11.26
N VAL A 152 -13.39 -10.62 12.20
CA VAL A 152 -12.64 -9.43 12.58
C VAL A 152 -11.66 -9.71 13.71
N SER A 153 -10.79 -10.69 13.51
CA SER A 153 -9.80 -11.09 14.53
C SER A 153 -8.66 -10.08 14.74
N VAL A 154 -8.07 -10.09 15.94
CA VAL A 154 -6.85 -9.33 16.23
C VAL A 154 -5.70 -9.74 15.30
N ALA A 155 -5.63 -11.01 14.93
CA ALA A 155 -4.58 -11.52 14.05
C ALA A 155 -4.73 -10.96 12.62
N SER A 156 -5.95 -10.94 12.06
CA SER A 156 -6.20 -10.35 10.74
C SER A 156 -5.95 -8.84 10.75
N TYR A 157 -6.36 -8.13 11.81
CA TYR A 157 -6.05 -6.71 12.01
C TYR A 157 -4.54 -6.44 12.03
N ARG A 158 -3.76 -7.24 12.78
CA ARG A 158 -2.30 -7.09 12.83
C ARG A 158 -1.66 -7.33 11.48
N ARG A 159 -2.00 -8.45 10.84
CA ARG A 159 -1.50 -8.80 9.51
C ARG A 159 -1.85 -7.73 8.48
N PHE A 160 -3.04 -7.15 8.54
CA PHE A 160 -3.50 -6.19 7.56
C PHE A 160 -2.95 -4.79 7.80
N LEU A 161 -3.08 -4.25 9.02
CA LEU A 161 -2.87 -2.83 9.32
C LEU A 161 -1.61 -2.55 10.12
N VAL A 162 -1.18 -3.45 11.00
CA VAL A 162 -0.04 -3.22 11.89
C VAL A 162 1.29 -3.65 11.25
N ASP A 163 1.34 -4.86 10.71
CA ASP A 163 2.57 -5.44 10.19
C ASP A 163 3.12 -4.63 9.02
N SER A 164 4.45 -4.54 8.97
CA SER A 164 5.15 -3.72 8.00
C SER A 164 6.43 -4.42 7.54
N PRO A 165 6.77 -4.35 6.24
CA PRO A 165 8.07 -4.77 5.76
C PRO A 165 9.17 -3.73 6.02
N PHE A 166 8.81 -2.52 6.46
CA PHE A 166 9.77 -1.44 6.69
C PHE A 166 10.51 -1.60 8.01
N ASP A 167 11.81 -1.33 7.97
CA ASP A 167 12.53 -0.97 9.18
C ASP A 167 12.19 0.47 9.59
N ASP A 168 12.44 0.78 10.85
CA ASP A 168 12.32 2.14 11.35
C ASP A 168 13.44 3.01 10.79
N GLU A 169 13.08 3.90 9.85
CA GLU A 169 13.95 4.95 9.34
C GLU A 169 13.69 6.24 10.15
N PRO A 170 14.56 6.61 11.12
CA PRO A 170 14.32 7.75 12.01
C PRO A 170 14.45 9.10 11.28
N PRO A 171 13.93 10.19 11.86
CA PRO A 171 14.12 11.53 11.31
C PRO A 171 15.61 11.88 11.16
N GLY A 172 15.94 12.52 10.05
CA GLY A 172 17.26 13.04 9.73
C GLY A 172 17.20 14.31 8.90
N PRO A 173 18.35 14.87 8.49
CA PRO A 173 18.38 16.07 7.66
C PRO A 173 17.63 15.86 6.35
N GLY A 174 16.63 16.71 6.09
CA GLY A 174 15.86 16.67 4.85
C GLY A 174 14.75 15.61 4.80
N THR A 175 14.49 14.88 5.90
CA THR A 175 13.36 13.96 6.02
C THR A 175 12.19 14.61 6.77
N PRO A 176 10.98 14.03 6.73
CA PRO A 176 9.90 14.40 7.65
C PRO A 176 10.30 14.23 9.12
N SER A 177 9.63 14.99 9.99
CA SER A 177 9.80 15.00 11.45
C SER A 177 9.47 13.66 12.12
N THR A 178 8.73 12.79 11.43
CA THR A 178 8.42 11.41 11.82
C THR A 178 9.48 10.40 11.40
N GLY A 179 10.37 10.77 10.48
CA GLY A 179 11.13 9.81 9.68
C GLY A 179 10.24 9.12 8.64
N PHE A 180 10.73 8.02 8.08
CA PHE A 180 9.99 7.19 7.13
C PHE A 180 9.53 5.87 7.79
N GLY A 181 8.50 5.26 7.22
CA GLY A 181 7.95 3.98 7.68
C GLY A 181 6.42 3.92 7.65
N ALA A 182 5.87 3.00 8.43
CA ALA A 182 4.44 2.80 8.58
C ALA A 182 3.93 3.46 9.88
N PHE A 183 2.81 4.16 9.81
CA PHE A 183 2.27 4.95 10.91
C PHE A 183 0.74 4.84 11.01
N HIS A 184 0.23 5.01 12.22
CA HIS A 184 -1.17 5.27 12.50
C HIS A 184 -1.36 6.74 12.91
N GLN A 185 -2.34 7.41 12.29
CA GLN A 185 -2.79 8.76 12.61
C GLN A 185 -4.08 8.65 13.42
N GLN A 186 -4.03 8.93 14.72
CA GLN A 186 -5.20 8.90 15.60
C GLN A 186 -5.89 10.27 15.58
N TYR A 187 -7.19 10.28 15.27
CA TYR A 187 -8.03 11.47 15.27
C TYR A 187 -8.88 11.46 16.54
N ARG A 188 -8.72 12.47 17.39
CA ARG A 188 -9.46 12.60 18.65
C ARG A 188 -10.30 13.87 18.73
N ILE A 189 -11.51 13.75 19.26
CA ILE A 189 -12.40 14.88 19.57
C ILE A 189 -12.79 14.73 21.04
N GLY A 190 -12.47 15.73 21.87
CA GLY A 190 -12.72 15.66 23.32
C GLY A 190 -12.02 14.46 23.98
N GLY A 191 -10.83 14.09 23.50
CA GLY A 191 -10.08 12.92 23.98
C GLY A 191 -10.55 11.56 23.44
N LYS A 192 -11.79 11.44 22.93
CA LYS A 192 -12.30 10.20 22.33
C LYS A 192 -11.67 9.95 20.95
N LEU A 193 -11.20 8.72 20.70
CA LEU A 193 -10.75 8.29 19.36
C LEU A 193 -11.96 8.17 18.42
N VAL A 194 -11.96 8.96 17.34
CA VAL A 194 -13.07 9.01 16.36
C VAL A 194 -12.68 8.52 14.97
N ALA A 195 -11.38 8.43 14.66
CA ALA A 195 -10.88 7.81 13.45
C ALA A 195 -9.40 7.45 13.56
N VAL A 196 -8.97 6.54 12.69
CA VAL A 196 -7.57 6.17 12.50
C VAL A 196 -7.27 6.13 11.01
N GLY A 197 -6.24 6.86 10.60
CA GLY A 197 -5.63 6.75 9.28
C GLY A 197 -4.38 5.87 9.35
N VAL A 198 -4.32 4.82 8.53
CA VAL A 198 -3.14 3.96 8.36
C VAL A 198 -2.38 4.46 7.13
N VAL A 199 -1.15 4.92 7.34
CA VAL A 199 -0.37 5.64 6.32
C VAL A 199 1.07 5.15 6.26
N ASP A 200 1.65 5.24 5.07
CA ASP A 200 3.09 5.09 4.85
C ASP A 200 3.69 6.46 4.57
N ILE A 201 4.70 6.84 5.34
CA ILE A 201 5.47 8.07 5.11
C ILE A 201 6.73 7.65 4.35
N LEU A 202 6.80 8.04 3.08
CA LEU A 202 7.79 7.58 2.10
C LEU A 202 8.61 8.76 1.56
N PRO A 203 9.78 8.53 0.94
CA PRO A 203 10.66 9.61 0.49
C PRO A 203 10.00 10.70 -0.37
N LYS A 204 9.04 10.35 -1.23
CA LYS A 204 8.36 11.32 -2.09
C LYS A 204 7.08 11.89 -1.51
N GLY A 205 6.55 11.34 -0.41
CA GLY A 205 5.24 11.75 0.07
C GLY A 205 4.58 10.80 1.07
N LEU A 206 3.37 11.17 1.47
CA LEU A 206 2.50 10.34 2.32
C LEU A 206 1.60 9.47 1.43
N SER A 207 1.53 8.18 1.72
CA SER A 207 0.65 7.22 1.05
C SER A 207 -0.39 6.68 2.01
N SER A 208 -1.67 6.96 1.72
CA SER A 208 -2.78 6.45 2.53
C SER A 208 -3.16 5.05 2.10
N LYS A 209 -3.19 4.15 3.09
CA LYS A 209 -3.43 2.72 2.93
C LYS A 209 -4.86 2.37 3.34
N TYR A 210 -5.27 2.77 4.54
CA TYR A 210 -6.58 2.43 5.08
C TYR A 210 -7.09 3.51 6.03
N PHE A 211 -8.41 3.65 6.18
CA PHE A 211 -9.03 4.63 7.06
C PHE A 211 -10.33 4.08 7.63
N PHE A 212 -10.41 3.99 8.96
CA PHE A 212 -11.60 3.55 9.69
C PHE A 212 -11.98 4.59 10.74
N TRP A 213 -13.27 4.68 11.04
CA TRP A 213 -13.82 5.80 11.80
C TRP A 213 -15.08 5.41 12.57
N ASP A 214 -15.40 6.17 13.61
CA ASP A 214 -16.54 5.90 14.50
C ASP A 214 -17.86 6.24 13.78
N PRO A 215 -18.74 5.25 13.53
CA PRO A 215 -20.03 5.44 12.86
C PRO A 215 -20.87 6.60 13.42
N ASP A 216 -20.75 6.90 14.71
CA ASP A 216 -21.50 7.97 15.38
C ASP A 216 -21.09 9.37 14.86
N TYR A 217 -19.93 9.48 14.22
CA TYR A 217 -19.37 10.69 13.65
C TYR A 217 -19.53 10.78 12.12
N ALA A 218 -20.36 9.93 11.49
CA ALA A 218 -20.57 9.88 10.03
C ALA A 218 -20.88 11.25 9.41
N ARG A 219 -21.67 12.08 10.12
CA ARG A 219 -22.04 13.44 9.72
C ARG A 219 -20.84 14.37 9.48
N LEU A 220 -19.68 14.07 10.07
CA LEU A 220 -18.46 14.87 9.94
C LEU A 220 -17.70 14.60 8.65
N SER A 221 -18.01 13.50 7.94
CA SER A 221 -17.30 13.11 6.72
C SER A 221 -15.79 12.96 6.95
N LEU A 222 -15.42 12.16 7.96
CA LEU A 222 -14.05 12.05 8.47
C LEU A 222 -13.03 11.61 7.41
N GLY A 223 -13.42 10.80 6.41
CA GLY A 223 -12.52 10.47 5.29
C GLY A 223 -12.08 11.70 4.48
N LYS A 224 -12.96 12.69 4.26
CA LYS A 224 -12.60 13.95 3.60
C LYS A 224 -11.74 14.83 4.51
N VAL A 225 -11.95 14.75 5.83
CA VAL A 225 -11.07 15.42 6.81
C VAL A 225 -9.68 14.80 6.75
N SER A 226 -9.57 13.47 6.72
CA SER A 226 -8.29 12.73 6.68
C SER A 226 -7.44 13.19 5.50
N ALA A 227 -7.98 13.13 4.28
CA ALA A 227 -7.26 13.54 3.08
C ALA A 227 -6.77 14.99 3.16
N LEU A 228 -7.59 15.93 3.68
CA LEU A 228 -7.17 17.33 3.85
C LEU A 228 -6.08 17.50 4.90
N LYS A 229 -6.09 16.67 5.95
CA LYS A 229 -5.08 16.69 7.02
C LYS A 229 -3.77 16.03 6.59
N GLU A 230 -3.84 14.98 5.78
CA GLU A 230 -2.70 14.33 5.16
C GLU A 230 -2.01 15.26 4.14
N ILE A 231 -2.77 15.99 3.32
CA ILE A 231 -2.22 17.05 2.44
C ILE A 231 -1.55 18.14 3.28
N ALA A 232 -2.19 18.57 4.38
CA ALA A 232 -1.62 19.58 5.27
C ALA A 232 -0.32 19.11 5.95
N PHE A 233 -0.24 17.83 6.32
CA PHE A 233 0.96 17.19 6.87
C PHE A 233 2.11 17.28 5.88
N VAL A 234 1.90 16.89 4.61
CA VAL A 234 2.91 16.99 3.55
C VAL A 234 3.42 18.43 3.43
N LEU A 235 2.51 19.40 3.31
CA LEU A 235 2.87 20.82 3.22
C LEU A 235 3.63 21.34 4.44
N GLU A 236 3.30 20.87 5.64
CA GLU A 236 3.99 21.25 6.87
C GLU A 236 5.41 20.69 6.93
N GLU A 237 5.59 19.42 6.58
CA GLU A 237 6.91 18.78 6.55
C GLU A 237 7.83 19.40 5.48
N GLN A 238 7.29 19.80 4.33
CA GLN A 238 8.06 20.58 3.35
C GLN A 238 8.53 21.92 3.91
N ARG A 239 7.67 22.64 4.65
CA ARG A 239 8.06 23.91 5.30
C ARG A 239 9.14 23.70 6.37
N ARG A 240 9.15 22.54 7.03
CA ARG A 240 10.17 22.13 8.01
C ARG A 240 11.49 21.69 7.37
N GLY A 241 11.50 21.51 6.04
CA GLY A 241 12.72 21.21 5.27
C GLY A 241 12.79 19.80 4.69
N ALA A 242 11.70 19.02 4.71
CA ALA A 242 11.64 17.73 4.04
C ALA A 242 11.69 17.91 2.51
N ARG A 243 12.85 17.64 1.90
CA ARG A 243 13.08 17.88 0.46
C ARG A 243 12.54 16.71 -0.37
N GLY A 244 11.78 17.00 -1.43
CA GLY A 244 11.21 15.98 -2.32
C GLY A 244 9.95 15.29 -1.77
N PHE A 245 9.53 15.61 -0.54
CA PHE A 245 8.30 15.11 0.08
C PHE A 245 7.09 15.92 -0.41
N ASP A 246 6.74 15.76 -1.69
CA ASP A 246 5.80 16.63 -2.41
C ASP A 246 4.39 16.03 -2.57
N PHE A 247 4.27 14.72 -2.46
CA PHE A 247 3.11 14.00 -2.95
C PHE A 247 2.22 13.44 -1.85
N TYR A 248 0.94 13.34 -2.18
CA TYR A 248 -0.05 12.58 -1.44
C TYR A 248 -0.60 11.48 -2.35
N TYR A 249 -0.34 10.22 -1.99
CA TYR A 249 -0.82 9.05 -2.73
C TYR A 249 -2.10 8.52 -2.08
N MET A 250 -3.21 8.54 -2.84
CA MET A 250 -4.54 8.14 -2.34
C MET A 250 -4.86 6.67 -2.63
N GLY A 251 -3.87 5.81 -2.85
CA GLY A 251 -4.10 4.43 -3.29
C GLY A 251 -4.42 4.33 -4.78
N TYR A 252 -5.45 3.57 -5.14
CA TYR A 252 -5.93 3.42 -6.52
C TYR A 252 -7.10 4.34 -6.85
N TYR A 253 -7.15 4.78 -8.10
CA TYR A 253 -8.29 5.40 -8.77
C TYR A 253 -8.86 4.41 -9.77
N ILE A 254 -10.18 4.22 -9.74
CA ILE A 254 -10.92 3.37 -10.68
C ILE A 254 -12.00 4.28 -11.26
N HIS A 255 -11.92 4.54 -12.57
CA HIS A 255 -12.75 5.53 -13.22
C HIS A 255 -14.24 5.23 -13.07
N ASP A 256 -14.62 3.96 -13.27
CA ASP A 256 -16.00 3.50 -13.29
C ASP A 256 -16.57 3.13 -11.92
N CYS A 257 -15.77 3.25 -10.84
CA CYS A 257 -16.21 2.91 -9.49
C CYS A 257 -16.53 4.17 -8.69
N PRO A 258 -17.80 4.44 -8.32
CA PRO A 258 -18.17 5.63 -7.54
C PRO A 258 -17.41 5.76 -6.21
N LYS A 259 -17.13 4.63 -5.53
CA LYS A 259 -16.35 4.59 -4.28
C LYS A 259 -14.91 5.06 -4.47
N MET A 260 -14.38 5.04 -5.68
CA MET A 260 -12.99 5.38 -5.99
C MET A 260 -12.84 6.65 -6.83
N ARG A 261 -13.92 7.07 -7.53
CA ARG A 261 -13.92 8.23 -8.43
C ARG A 261 -13.65 9.56 -7.71
N TYR A 262 -14.02 9.66 -6.42
CA TYR A 262 -13.85 10.89 -5.63
C TYR A 262 -12.40 11.36 -5.50
N LYS A 263 -11.41 10.47 -5.66
CA LYS A 263 -9.99 10.81 -5.50
C LYS A 263 -9.52 11.84 -6.54
N ALA A 264 -10.14 11.85 -7.71
CA ALA A 264 -9.91 12.87 -8.74
C ALA A 264 -10.44 14.27 -8.36
N GLU A 265 -11.26 14.41 -7.30
CA GLU A 265 -11.73 15.72 -6.81
C GLU A 265 -10.64 16.51 -6.07
N TYR A 266 -9.51 15.88 -5.73
CA TYR A 266 -8.36 16.52 -5.11
C TYR A 266 -7.41 17.00 -6.20
N ALA A 267 -7.66 18.19 -6.74
CA ALA A 267 -7.00 18.68 -7.94
C ALA A 267 -5.80 19.62 -7.64
N PRO A 268 -4.80 19.66 -8.54
CA PRO A 268 -4.62 18.77 -9.70
C PRO A 268 -4.09 17.39 -9.29
N SER A 269 -4.79 16.32 -9.67
CA SER A 269 -4.35 14.94 -9.44
C SER A 269 -3.81 14.33 -10.72
N GLU A 270 -2.83 13.46 -10.59
CA GLU A 270 -2.23 12.72 -11.69
C GLU A 270 -2.48 11.23 -11.51
N ILE A 271 -2.69 10.53 -12.62
CA ILE A 271 -2.70 9.07 -12.68
C ILE A 271 -1.54 8.54 -13.52
N ARG A 272 -1.10 7.32 -13.22
CA ARG A 272 -0.02 6.67 -13.97
C ARG A 272 -0.57 5.94 -15.19
N CYS A 273 -0.10 6.31 -16.38
CA CYS A 273 -0.36 5.57 -17.62
C CYS A 273 0.43 4.25 -17.60
N SER A 274 -0.25 3.11 -17.75
CA SER A 274 0.40 1.79 -17.70
C SER A 274 1.31 1.51 -18.90
N THR A 275 0.96 2.06 -20.08
CA THR A 275 1.72 1.85 -21.32
C THR A 275 2.93 2.79 -21.40
N THR A 276 2.71 4.10 -21.20
CA THR A 276 3.78 5.10 -21.39
C THR A 276 4.61 5.33 -20.12
N ARG A 277 4.11 4.88 -18.96
CA ARG A 277 4.70 5.17 -17.63
C ARG A 277 4.87 6.66 -17.41
N ARG A 278 3.95 7.47 -17.92
CA ARG A 278 3.91 8.90 -17.63
C ARG A 278 2.83 9.18 -16.60
N TRP A 279 3.07 10.20 -15.80
CA TRP A 279 2.01 10.81 -15.01
C TRP A 279 1.22 11.70 -15.94
N VAL A 280 -0.09 11.52 -15.95
CA VAL A 280 -1.02 12.32 -16.75
C VAL A 280 -2.06 12.91 -15.81
N HIS A 281 -2.48 14.14 -16.06
CA HIS A 281 -3.53 14.76 -15.26
C HIS A 281 -4.85 14.02 -15.45
N VAL A 282 -5.51 13.67 -14.34
CA VAL A 282 -6.80 12.93 -14.39
C VAL A 282 -7.93 13.78 -14.97
N ASP A 283 -7.75 15.10 -14.99
CA ASP A 283 -8.70 16.07 -15.53
C ASP A 283 -8.39 16.56 -16.95
N ASP A 284 -7.32 16.07 -17.56
CA ASP A 284 -7.04 16.28 -18.98
C ASP A 284 -8.17 15.70 -19.85
N GLU A 285 -8.58 16.46 -20.88
CA GLU A 285 -9.73 16.11 -21.71
C GLU A 285 -9.51 14.80 -22.50
N ASP A 286 -8.30 14.56 -23.00
CA ASP A 286 -7.99 13.34 -23.73
C ASP A 286 -7.91 12.14 -22.78
N VAL A 287 -7.28 12.31 -21.61
CA VAL A 287 -7.23 11.27 -20.57
C VAL A 287 -8.65 10.85 -20.16
N ARG A 288 -9.54 11.82 -19.90
CA ARG A 288 -10.93 11.54 -19.56
C ARG A 288 -11.67 10.83 -20.67
N ARG A 289 -11.57 11.33 -21.91
CA ARG A 289 -12.19 10.70 -23.08
C ARG A 289 -11.77 9.24 -23.22
N ARG A 290 -10.48 8.92 -23.04
CA ARG A 290 -9.96 7.55 -23.09
C ARG A 290 -10.54 6.67 -21.98
N LEU A 291 -10.57 7.17 -20.76
CA LEU A 291 -11.17 6.45 -19.64
C LEU A 291 -12.67 6.20 -19.84
N ASP A 292 -13.42 7.20 -20.33
CA ASP A 292 -14.86 7.10 -20.59
C ASP A 292 -15.21 6.03 -21.65
N VAL A 293 -14.30 5.75 -22.59
CA VAL A 293 -14.46 4.69 -23.62
C VAL A 293 -13.81 3.35 -23.26
N GLY A 294 -13.28 3.21 -22.03
CA GLY A 294 -12.65 1.98 -21.54
C GLY A 294 -11.19 1.76 -21.96
N GLU A 295 -10.52 2.77 -22.50
CA GLU A 295 -9.09 2.72 -22.83
C GLU A 295 -8.25 2.97 -21.57
N HIS A 296 -8.09 1.94 -20.74
CA HIS A 296 -7.42 2.08 -19.44
C HIS A 296 -5.89 1.89 -19.49
N ARG A 297 -5.31 1.44 -20.60
CA ARG A 297 -3.86 1.12 -20.64
C ARG A 297 -3.02 2.28 -21.13
N LEU A 298 -3.42 2.85 -22.27
CA LEU A 298 -2.76 3.96 -22.95
C LEU A 298 -3.56 5.24 -22.65
N LEU A 299 -2.96 6.14 -21.88
CA LEU A 299 -3.61 7.39 -21.46
C LEU A 299 -2.90 8.65 -21.99
N SER A 300 -1.93 8.48 -22.90
CA SER A 300 -1.16 9.58 -23.47
C SER A 300 -0.48 9.09 -24.75
N ASP A 301 -0.45 9.92 -25.77
CA ASP A 301 0.31 9.65 -27.00
C ASP A 301 1.79 10.02 -26.88
N GLU A 302 2.23 10.57 -25.74
CA GLU A 302 3.64 10.84 -25.51
C GLU A 302 4.45 9.53 -25.52
N PRO A 303 5.68 9.54 -26.07
CA PRO A 303 6.53 8.37 -26.08
C PRO A 303 6.69 7.79 -24.68
N ALA A 304 6.61 6.45 -24.60
CA ALA A 304 6.88 5.74 -23.37
C ALA A 304 8.25 6.12 -22.82
N LEU A 305 8.34 6.42 -21.53
CA LEU A 305 9.65 6.60 -20.89
C LEU A 305 10.46 5.33 -21.07
N GLU A 306 11.76 5.42 -21.32
CA GLU A 306 12.60 4.23 -21.48
C GLU A 306 12.49 3.33 -20.22
N ARG A 307 12.35 2.01 -20.40
CA ARG A 307 12.45 1.06 -19.28
C ARG A 307 13.86 0.52 -19.33
N ALA A 308 14.65 0.76 -18.29
CA ALA A 308 15.62 -0.26 -17.94
C ALA A 308 14.79 -1.49 -17.52
N MET A 309 14.66 -2.49 -18.39
CA MET A 309 14.09 -3.76 -17.93
C MET A 309 15.07 -4.39 -16.95
N CYS A 310 14.58 -5.15 -15.98
CA CYS A 310 15.46 -5.97 -15.16
C CYS A 310 16.26 -6.91 -16.10
N PRO A 311 17.59 -6.78 -16.22
CA PRO A 311 18.42 -7.83 -16.80
C PRO A 311 18.29 -9.08 -15.93
N VAL A 312 17.42 -10.00 -16.34
CA VAL A 312 17.07 -11.21 -15.57
C VAL A 312 18.32 -11.97 -15.13
N GLU A 313 19.31 -12.10 -16.00
CA GLU A 313 20.60 -12.76 -15.70
C GLU A 313 21.42 -12.08 -14.59
N ASP A 314 21.33 -10.76 -14.47
CA ASP A 314 22.09 -9.96 -13.51
C ASP A 314 21.32 -9.69 -12.21
N SER A 315 20.03 -10.05 -12.20
CA SER A 315 19.14 -9.83 -11.07
C SER A 315 19.49 -10.73 -9.88
N LEU A 316 19.28 -10.20 -8.67
CA LEU A 316 19.62 -10.90 -7.44
C LEU A 316 18.53 -11.91 -7.08
N VAL A 317 18.95 -13.17 -6.89
CA VAL A 317 18.12 -14.26 -6.42
C VAL A 317 18.64 -14.77 -5.08
N GLY A 318 17.73 -14.89 -4.13
CA GLY A 318 17.96 -15.52 -2.83
C GLY A 318 17.39 -16.93 -2.87
N VAL A 319 18.13 -17.89 -2.34
CA VAL A 319 17.73 -19.30 -2.39
C VAL A 319 17.47 -19.76 -0.97
N SER A 320 16.23 -20.18 -0.72
CA SER A 320 15.81 -20.71 0.58
C SER A 320 15.60 -22.22 0.51
N MET A 321 15.94 -22.91 1.59
CA MET A 321 15.63 -24.31 1.82
C MET A 321 15.20 -24.47 3.27
N ARG A 322 14.06 -25.12 3.50
CA ARG A 322 13.45 -25.41 4.80
C ARG A 322 13.25 -24.15 5.61
N GLY A 323 12.84 -23.07 4.94
CA GLY A 323 12.64 -21.75 5.54
C GLY A 323 13.92 -20.96 5.80
N HIS A 324 15.10 -21.47 5.43
CA HIS A 324 16.38 -20.78 5.66
C HIS A 324 17.03 -20.33 4.36
N LEU A 325 17.38 -19.04 4.29
CA LEU A 325 18.17 -18.47 3.19
C LEU A 325 19.59 -19.09 3.20
N ILE A 326 19.91 -19.87 2.17
CA ILE A 326 21.21 -20.53 2.01
C ILE A 326 22.22 -19.61 1.32
N GLY A 327 21.77 -18.83 0.34
CA GLY A 327 22.66 -18.00 -0.46
C GLY A 327 21.92 -16.95 -1.27
N VAL A 328 22.67 -15.93 -1.68
CA VAL A 328 22.23 -14.89 -2.59
C VAL A 328 23.28 -14.75 -3.68
N CYS A 329 22.86 -14.78 -4.94
CA CYS A 329 23.74 -14.59 -6.10
C CYS A 329 22.99 -13.90 -7.24
N ALA A 330 23.71 -13.47 -8.28
CA ALA A 330 23.06 -13.13 -9.53
C ALA A 330 22.50 -14.40 -10.19
N LEU A 331 21.41 -14.30 -10.96
CA LEU A 331 20.78 -15.46 -11.59
C LEU A 331 21.76 -16.23 -12.50
N ARG A 332 22.61 -15.53 -13.26
CA ARG A 332 23.65 -16.16 -14.11
C ARG A 332 24.65 -17.02 -13.34
N GLU A 333 24.83 -16.75 -12.05
CA GLU A 333 25.73 -17.49 -11.15
C GLU A 333 25.01 -18.67 -10.48
N PHE A 334 23.67 -18.67 -10.47
CA PHE A 334 22.85 -19.68 -9.80
C PHE A 334 23.13 -21.12 -10.23
N PRO A 335 23.35 -21.45 -11.52
CA PRO A 335 23.71 -22.82 -11.93
C PRO A 335 24.93 -23.37 -11.18
N SER A 336 25.90 -22.53 -10.81
CA SER A 336 27.06 -22.99 -10.02
C SER A 336 26.69 -23.28 -8.56
N LEU A 337 25.82 -22.47 -7.96
CA LEU A 337 25.31 -22.68 -6.61
C LEU A 337 24.39 -23.91 -6.53
N ALA A 338 23.50 -24.09 -7.51
CA ALA A 338 22.55 -25.18 -7.59
C ALA A 338 23.22 -26.57 -7.61
N LYS A 339 24.40 -26.71 -8.24
CA LYS A 339 25.19 -27.96 -8.21
C LYS A 339 25.52 -28.36 -6.78
N SER A 340 25.84 -27.40 -5.92
CA SER A 340 26.16 -27.65 -4.51
C SER A 340 24.91 -28.02 -3.71
N LEU A 341 23.78 -27.35 -3.95
CA LEU A 341 22.52 -27.60 -3.26
C LEU A 341 21.94 -29.00 -3.54
N VAL A 342 22.00 -29.42 -4.81
CA VAL A 342 21.46 -30.70 -5.28
C VAL A 342 22.18 -31.90 -4.66
N LEU A 343 23.49 -31.79 -4.41
CA LEU A 343 24.29 -32.83 -3.77
C LEU A 343 23.82 -33.15 -2.33
N PHE A 344 23.08 -32.25 -1.68
CA PHE A 344 22.61 -32.41 -0.30
C PHE A 344 21.10 -32.65 -0.17
N GLY A 345 20.33 -32.54 -1.26
CA GLY A 345 18.86 -32.45 -1.20
C GLY A 345 18.06 -33.51 -1.97
N ASN A 346 18.69 -34.45 -2.69
CA ASN A 346 17.99 -35.35 -3.63
C ASN A 346 17.12 -34.60 -4.68
N LEU A 347 17.51 -33.37 -5.04
CA LEU A 347 16.80 -32.56 -6.03
C LEU A 347 17.35 -32.81 -7.44
N ASN A 348 16.52 -32.66 -8.48
CA ASN A 348 17.04 -32.66 -9.85
C ASN A 348 17.64 -31.29 -10.17
N TYR A 349 18.94 -31.27 -10.51
CA TYR A 349 19.67 -30.04 -10.84
C TYR A 349 19.02 -29.21 -11.94
N ARG A 350 18.54 -29.85 -13.02
CA ARG A 350 17.96 -29.14 -14.15
C ARG A 350 16.63 -28.49 -13.77
N ASP A 351 15.81 -29.20 -13.00
CA ASP A 351 14.48 -28.73 -12.60
C ASP A 351 14.60 -27.55 -11.64
N VAL A 352 15.55 -27.59 -10.70
CA VAL A 352 15.85 -26.45 -9.80
C VAL A 352 16.32 -25.22 -10.58
N VAL A 353 17.25 -25.39 -11.54
CA VAL A 353 17.74 -24.26 -12.34
C VAL A 353 16.61 -23.65 -13.19
N ASN A 354 15.78 -24.47 -13.81
CA ASN A 354 14.65 -23.99 -14.61
C ASN A 354 13.63 -23.25 -13.74
N TYR A 355 13.19 -23.85 -12.63
CA TYR A 355 12.21 -23.26 -11.72
C TYR A 355 12.64 -21.89 -11.21
N VAL A 356 13.88 -21.78 -10.70
CA VAL A 356 14.41 -20.51 -10.18
C VAL A 356 14.54 -19.46 -11.29
N THR A 357 14.91 -19.87 -12.51
CA THR A 357 14.99 -18.98 -13.66
C THR A 357 13.62 -18.45 -14.07
N GLU A 358 12.60 -19.31 -14.09
CA GLU A 358 11.22 -18.94 -14.43
C GLU A 358 10.64 -17.96 -13.40
N GLU A 359 10.68 -18.31 -12.11
CA GLU A 359 10.22 -17.45 -11.01
C GLU A 359 10.90 -16.08 -11.02
N GLN A 360 12.22 -16.04 -11.24
CA GLN A 360 12.95 -14.78 -11.32
C GLN A 360 12.57 -13.95 -12.55
N THR A 361 12.32 -14.61 -13.68
CA THR A 361 11.87 -13.95 -14.91
C THR A 361 10.50 -13.31 -14.71
N GLU A 362 9.56 -14.01 -14.08
CA GLU A 362 8.23 -13.48 -13.78
C GLU A 362 8.29 -12.27 -12.84
N TRP A 363 9.05 -12.38 -11.75
CA TRP A 363 9.28 -11.27 -10.84
C TRP A 363 9.83 -10.03 -11.56
N CYS A 364 10.87 -10.20 -12.37
CA CYS A 364 11.48 -9.12 -13.13
C CYS A 364 10.52 -8.48 -14.15
N ASN A 365 9.65 -9.26 -14.77
CA ASN A 365 8.62 -8.75 -15.67
C ASN A 365 7.60 -7.88 -14.93
N SER A 366 7.13 -8.32 -13.76
CA SER A 366 6.10 -7.65 -12.96
C SER A 366 6.62 -6.39 -12.25
N ALA A 367 7.77 -6.49 -11.57
CA ALA A 367 8.34 -5.43 -10.74
C ALA A 367 9.29 -4.48 -11.49
N GLY A 368 9.75 -4.83 -12.69
CA GLY A 368 10.59 -3.95 -13.52
C GLY A 368 11.93 -3.61 -12.88
N THR A 369 12.31 -2.34 -12.92
CA THR A 369 13.60 -1.86 -12.36
C THR A 369 13.73 -2.10 -10.86
N SER A 370 12.61 -2.09 -10.12
CA SER A 370 12.64 -2.31 -8.67
C SER A 370 13.17 -3.71 -8.34
N ALA A 371 12.97 -4.69 -9.22
CA ALA A 371 13.51 -6.04 -9.08
C ALA A 371 15.05 -6.07 -9.03
N LEU A 372 15.76 -5.06 -9.56
CA LEU A 372 17.22 -5.01 -9.50
C LEU A 372 17.76 -4.69 -8.10
N ARG A 373 16.92 -4.08 -7.27
CA ARG A 373 17.27 -3.64 -5.91
C ARG A 373 16.72 -4.57 -4.84
N ILE A 374 15.94 -5.57 -5.24
CA ILE A 374 15.21 -6.47 -4.34
C ILE A 374 15.65 -7.90 -4.62
N VAL A 375 16.08 -8.62 -3.58
CA VAL A 375 16.30 -10.07 -3.68
C VAL A 375 14.96 -10.77 -3.73
N ASN A 376 14.73 -11.56 -4.78
CA ASN A 376 13.63 -12.52 -4.80
C ASN A 376 14.10 -13.83 -4.15
N VAL A 377 13.52 -14.16 -3.00
CA VAL A 377 13.80 -15.35 -2.21
C VAL A 377 12.90 -16.48 -2.70
N ILE A 378 13.51 -17.46 -3.36
CA ILE A 378 12.84 -18.61 -3.97
C ILE A 378 13.17 -19.87 -3.14
N ALA A 379 12.13 -20.59 -2.75
CA ALA A 379 12.25 -21.86 -2.02
C ALA A 379 12.49 -23.01 -3.01
N VAL A 380 13.64 -23.68 -2.93
CA VAL A 380 14.01 -24.71 -3.94
C VAL A 380 13.29 -26.03 -3.76
N GLU A 381 12.66 -26.31 -2.62
CA GLU A 381 11.86 -27.54 -2.46
C GLU A 381 10.61 -27.55 -3.33
N ARG A 382 10.09 -26.38 -3.71
CA ARG A 382 8.96 -26.29 -4.66
C ARG A 382 9.32 -26.92 -6.01
N ALA A 383 10.58 -26.82 -6.44
CA ALA A 383 11.05 -27.44 -7.67
C ALA A 383 10.98 -28.98 -7.67
N SER A 384 11.03 -29.63 -6.50
CA SER A 384 10.95 -31.11 -6.41
C SER A 384 9.53 -31.66 -6.37
N ARG A 385 8.53 -30.83 -6.04
CA ARG A 385 7.16 -31.30 -5.86
C ARG A 385 6.38 -31.43 -7.16
N GLY A 386 6.83 -30.80 -8.26
CA GLY A 386 6.13 -30.89 -9.57
C GLY A 386 4.68 -30.41 -9.56
N GLU A 387 4.24 -29.82 -8.44
CA GLU A 387 2.86 -29.41 -8.19
C GLU A 387 2.85 -27.88 -8.08
N LEU A 388 2.25 -27.28 -9.10
CA LEU A 388 1.44 -26.08 -8.97
C LEU A 388 0.19 -26.49 -8.17
N GLU A 389 0.34 -26.77 -6.88
CA GLU A 389 -0.79 -26.84 -5.97
C GLU A 389 -0.49 -26.00 -4.76
N ASP A 390 -1.51 -25.24 -4.39
CA ASP A 390 -1.59 -24.31 -3.29
C ASP A 390 -0.95 -24.92 -2.04
N ASP A 391 0.17 -24.36 -1.59
CA ASP A 391 0.57 -24.53 -0.21
C ASP A 391 -0.33 -23.57 0.58
N ASP A 392 -1.53 -24.07 0.83
CA ASP A 392 -2.45 -23.67 1.89
C ASP A 392 -1.64 -23.05 3.04
N THR A 393 -1.92 -21.80 3.39
CA THR A 393 -2.71 -21.56 4.61
C THR A 393 -2.67 -22.77 5.53
N GLU A 394 -1.70 -22.84 6.44
CA GLU A 394 -1.81 -23.69 7.61
C GLU A 394 -3.15 -23.38 8.29
N ASN A 395 -4.12 -24.26 8.05
CA ASN A 395 -5.49 -24.19 8.51
C ASN A 395 -5.57 -24.93 9.84
N GLU A 396 -5.71 -24.18 10.94
CA GLU A 396 -6.47 -24.61 12.11
C GLU A 396 -7.24 -23.37 12.62
N GLY A 397 -8.51 -23.15 12.27
CA GLY A 397 -9.43 -24.07 11.64
C GLY A 397 -10.74 -23.45 11.11
N SER A 398 -11.44 -24.34 10.41
CA SER A 398 -12.87 -24.39 10.05
C SER A 398 -13.46 -23.23 9.26
N GLU A 399 -13.69 -23.55 7.98
CA GLU A 399 -14.96 -23.41 7.23
C GLU A 399 -15.68 -22.04 7.24
N ASP A 400 -15.86 -21.53 6.02
CA ASP A 400 -16.69 -20.39 5.61
C ASP A 400 -16.14 -18.98 5.91
N ASP A 401 -15.33 -18.44 4.99
CA ASP A 401 -15.10 -16.99 4.89
C ASP A 401 -15.34 -16.53 3.44
N GLU A 402 -16.63 -16.31 3.15
CA GLU A 402 -17.09 -15.44 2.06
C GLU A 402 -16.68 -13.99 2.33
N MET A 403 -16.52 -13.23 1.24
CA MET A 403 -16.31 -11.78 1.18
C MET A 403 -14.96 -11.26 1.67
N TYR A 404 -14.10 -10.91 0.70
CA TYR A 404 -13.74 -9.50 0.44
C TYR A 404 -13.19 -9.28 -0.98
#